data_AF-A0A7S1WBK3-F1
#
_entry.id   AF-A0A7S1WBK3-F1
#
_cell.length_a   1.000
_cell.length_b   1.000
_cell.length_c   1.000
_cell.angle_alpha   90.00
_cell.angle_beta   90.00
_cell.angle_gamma   90.00
#
_symmetry.space_group_name_H-M   'P 1'
#
loop_
_entity.id
_entity.type
_entity.pdbx_description
1 polymer ?
#
loop_
_entity_poly.entity_id
_entity_poly.type
_entity_poly.pdbx_seq_one_letter_code
_entity_poly.pdbx_strand_id
1 'polypeptide(L)'
;QFRDAKDKKGEAIALNEKAAVHLAEKEAGHAEKAASEARALAQELGDRKLEVATLRTLIRAMTVTLPEEAAGVADSSGELFREVEGTAGEAAALLLGAEARLAIGDAEENGSAAAAAKRAIGLLEKEGTKIQQASANQTRASACVACGSFEEGRKAA
;
A
#
# COMPACT_ATOMS: atom_id res chain seq x y z
N GLN A 1 24.26 -1.68 23.76
CA GLN A 1 23.77 -2.49 22.63
C GLN A 1 22.29 -2.88 22.77
N PHE A 2 21.83 -3.66 23.76
CA PHE A 2 20.38 -3.96 23.89
C PHE A 2 19.50 -2.74 24.21
N ARG A 3 20.03 -1.74 24.93
CA ARG A 3 19.29 -0.51 25.27
C ARG A 3 19.07 0.34 24.02
N ASP A 4 20.15 0.61 23.29
CA ASP A 4 20.14 1.39 22.04
C ASP A 4 19.20 0.79 20.98
N ALA A 5 19.18 -0.54 20.82
CA ALA A 5 18.27 -1.22 19.89
C ALA A 5 16.79 -1.12 20.31
N LYS A 6 16.48 -1.16 21.61
CA LYS A 6 15.12 -0.94 22.11
C LYS A 6 14.67 0.49 21.90
N ASP A 7 15.57 1.45 22.10
CA ASP A 7 15.28 2.87 21.91
C ASP A 7 14.99 3.15 20.42
N LYS A 8 15.82 2.65 19.51
CA LYS A 8 15.59 2.74 18.05
C LYS A 8 14.30 2.07 17.61
N LYS A 9 13.95 0.92 18.17
CA LYS A 9 12.68 0.24 17.86
C LYS A 9 11.48 1.07 18.32
N GLY A 10 11.56 1.65 19.52
CA GLY A 10 10.53 2.55 20.03
C GLY A 10 10.37 3.79 19.15
N GLU A 11 11.49 4.38 18.72
CA GLU A 11 11.52 5.53 17.82
C GLU A 11 10.86 5.21 16.46
N ALA A 12 11.21 4.09 15.85
CA ALA A 12 10.63 3.65 14.58
C ALA A 12 9.11 3.42 14.67
N ILE A 13 8.62 2.83 15.78
CA ILE A 13 7.18 2.67 16.02
C ILE A 13 6.50 4.04 16.17
N ALA A 14 7.07 4.94 16.97
CA ALA A 14 6.51 6.26 17.20
C ALA A 14 6.46 7.10 15.90
N LEU A 15 7.49 7.01 15.06
CA LEU A 15 7.51 7.67 13.75
C LEU A 15 6.44 7.10 12.81
N ASN A 16 6.22 5.78 12.81
CA ASN A 16 5.15 5.17 12.02
C ASN A 16 3.75 5.60 12.51
N GLU A 17 3.54 5.68 13.82
CA GLU A 17 2.29 6.18 14.39
C GLU A 17 2.07 7.65 14.03
N LYS A 18 3.11 8.47 14.13
CA LYS A 18 3.07 9.88 13.70
C LYS A 18 2.72 10.00 12.22
N ALA A 19 3.30 9.16 11.36
CA ALA A 19 2.96 9.12 9.95
C ALA A 19 1.48 8.78 9.72
N ALA A 20 0.93 7.82 10.48
CA ALA A 20 -0.49 7.48 10.41
C ALA A 20 -1.41 8.63 10.86
N VAL A 21 -1.00 9.39 11.88
CA VAL A 21 -1.71 10.62 12.31
C VAL A 21 -1.69 11.67 11.21
N HIS A 22 -0.52 11.95 10.62
CA HIS A 22 -0.41 12.89 9.50
C HIS A 22 -1.29 12.47 8.30
N LEU A 23 -1.42 11.17 7.99
CA LEU A 23 -2.37 10.70 6.98
C LEU A 23 -3.83 11.00 7.34
N ALA A 24 -4.21 10.80 8.60
CA ALA A 24 -5.55 11.11 9.08
C ALA A 24 -5.85 12.63 9.00
N GLU A 25 -4.83 13.45 9.20
CA GLU A 25 -4.87 14.91 9.08
C GLU A 25 -4.69 15.41 7.63
N LYS A 26 -4.56 14.49 6.66
CA LYS A 26 -4.33 14.77 5.23
C LYS A 26 -3.02 15.49 4.92
N GLU A 27 -2.03 15.35 5.80
CA GLU A 27 -0.70 15.92 5.66
C GLU A 27 0.26 14.90 5.02
N ALA A 28 -0.02 14.52 3.78
CA ALA A 28 0.67 13.41 3.11
C ALA A 28 2.20 13.57 3.05
N GLY A 29 2.73 14.78 2.85
CA GLY A 29 4.19 15.02 2.84
C GLY A 29 4.85 14.81 4.21
N HIS A 30 4.17 15.17 5.31
CA HIS A 30 4.67 14.89 6.66
C HIS A 30 4.59 13.38 6.97
N ALA A 31 3.53 12.72 6.51
CA ALA A 31 3.39 11.28 6.64
C ALA A 31 4.49 10.52 5.89
N GLU A 32 4.77 10.92 4.64
CA GLU A 32 5.82 10.34 3.81
C GLU A 32 7.18 10.42 4.50
N LYS A 33 7.54 11.62 4.98
CA LYS A 33 8.80 11.84 5.69
C LYS A 33 8.91 10.95 6.94
N ALA A 34 7.89 10.97 7.81
CA ALA A 34 7.90 10.19 9.04
C ALA A 34 7.92 8.67 8.78
N ALA A 35 7.19 8.18 7.78
CA ALA A 35 7.19 6.77 7.40
C ALA A 35 8.52 6.33 6.77
N SER A 36 9.17 7.20 6.00
CA SER A 36 10.50 6.94 5.43
C SER A 36 11.57 6.82 6.52
N GLU A 37 11.58 7.74 7.49
CA GLU A 37 12.48 7.68 8.66
C GLU A 37 12.23 6.41 9.49
N ALA A 38 10.97 6.06 9.74
CA ALA A 38 10.59 4.84 10.45
C ALA A 38 11.07 3.57 9.72
N ARG A 39 10.92 3.53 8.39
CA ARG A 39 11.36 2.40 7.56
C ARG A 39 12.87 2.23 7.59
N ALA A 40 13.63 3.33 7.51
CA ALA A 40 15.09 3.28 7.58
C ALA A 40 15.56 2.67 8.90
N LEU A 41 14.94 3.05 10.03
CA LEU A 41 15.22 2.44 11.33
C LEU A 41 14.80 0.96 11.38
N ALA A 42 13.65 0.59 10.81
CA ALA A 42 13.21 -0.80 10.75
C ALA A 42 14.20 -1.69 9.98
N GLN A 43 14.74 -1.17 8.87
CA GLN A 43 15.78 -1.83 8.08
C GLN A 43 17.10 -1.96 8.87
N GLU A 44 17.52 -0.89 9.57
CA GLU A 44 18.72 -0.94 10.43
C GLU A 44 18.58 -2.00 11.53
N LEU A 45 17.39 -2.15 12.09
CA LEU A 45 17.07 -3.13 13.13
C LEU A 45 16.88 -4.55 12.59
N GLY A 46 16.75 -4.74 11.27
CA GLY A 46 16.34 -6.00 10.66
C GLY A 46 14.92 -6.44 11.03
N ASP A 47 14.06 -5.52 11.50
CA ASP A 47 12.69 -5.82 11.89
C ASP A 47 11.77 -5.79 10.67
N ARG A 48 11.67 -6.93 9.98
CA ARG A 48 10.85 -7.08 8.77
C ARG A 48 9.37 -6.76 8.99
N LYS A 49 8.83 -7.03 10.19
CA LYS A 49 7.42 -6.71 10.50
C LYS A 49 7.21 -5.20 10.57
N LEU A 50 8.14 -4.50 11.21
CA LEU A 50 8.10 -3.05 11.25
C LEU A 50 8.40 -2.43 9.88
N GLU A 51 9.26 -3.04 9.07
CA GLU A 51 9.53 -2.63 7.69
C GLU A 51 8.25 -2.70 6.84
N VAL A 52 7.48 -3.80 6.90
CA VAL A 52 6.19 -3.91 6.20
C VAL A 52 5.17 -2.90 6.70
N ALA A 53 5.07 -2.70 8.02
CA ALA A 53 4.14 -1.73 8.61
C ALA A 53 4.43 -0.29 8.15
N THR A 54 5.70 0.11 8.15
CA THR A 54 6.16 1.45 7.73
C THR A 54 6.04 1.64 6.23
N LEU A 55 6.39 0.62 5.44
CA LEU A 55 6.27 0.64 3.99
C LEU A 55 4.82 0.76 3.52
N ARG A 56 3.89 0.10 4.20
CA ARG A 56 2.45 0.28 3.98
C ARG A 56 2.01 1.73 4.20
N THR A 57 2.45 2.36 5.30
CA THR A 57 2.13 3.77 5.58
C THR A 57 2.76 4.70 4.54
N LEU A 58 4.01 4.44 4.16
CA LEU A 58 4.73 5.20 3.14
C LEU A 58 4.01 5.16 1.79
N ILE A 59 3.63 3.98 1.30
CA ILE A 59 2.92 3.85 0.02
C ILE A 59 1.60 4.62 0.03
N ARG A 60 0.85 4.59 1.16
CA ARG A 60 -0.40 5.36 1.30
C ARG A 60 -0.16 6.88 1.28
N ALA A 61 0.95 7.35 1.85
CA ALA A 61 1.34 8.76 1.76
C ALA A 61 1.71 9.15 0.33
N MET A 62 2.56 8.35 -0.31
CA MET A 62 2.98 8.55 -1.70
C MET A 62 1.81 8.47 -2.68
N THR A 63 0.77 7.68 -2.40
CA THR A 63 -0.43 7.62 -3.25
C THR A 63 -1.10 8.99 -3.42
N VAL A 64 -0.93 9.90 -2.46
CA VAL A 64 -1.48 11.27 -2.52
C VAL A 64 -0.50 12.24 -3.19
N THR A 65 0.80 12.07 -2.99
CA THR A 65 1.83 13.04 -3.45
C THR A 65 2.46 12.66 -4.79
N LEU A 66 2.73 11.36 -5.00
CA LEU A 66 3.51 10.76 -6.07
C LEU A 66 2.94 9.36 -6.43
N PRO A 67 1.72 9.28 -7.03
CA PRO A 67 1.01 8.02 -7.21
C PRO A 67 1.73 7.03 -8.14
N GLU A 68 2.45 7.50 -9.16
CA GLU A 68 3.26 6.64 -10.04
C GLU A 68 4.39 5.93 -9.27
N GLU A 69 5.10 6.70 -8.43
CA GLU A 69 6.16 6.16 -7.59
C GLU A 69 5.60 5.21 -6.52
N ALA A 70 4.44 5.55 -5.95
CA ALA A 70 3.74 4.70 -4.99
C ALA A 70 3.40 3.33 -5.59
N ALA A 71 2.92 3.30 -6.84
CA ALA A 71 2.62 2.06 -7.55
C ALA A 71 3.89 1.21 -7.75
N GLY A 72 4.99 1.82 -8.19
CA GLY A 72 6.27 1.13 -8.36
C GLY A 72 6.85 0.59 -7.05
N VAL A 73 6.75 1.36 -5.96
CA VAL A 73 7.16 0.90 -4.62
C VAL A 73 6.28 -0.26 -4.17
N ALA A 74 4.96 -0.21 -4.36
CA ALA A 74 4.07 -1.32 -4.00
C ALA A 74 4.40 -2.61 -4.76
N ASP A 75 4.64 -2.52 -6.07
CA ASP A 75 4.97 -3.67 -6.92
C ASP A 75 6.27 -4.35 -6.50
N SER A 76 7.31 -3.56 -6.21
CA SER A 76 8.60 -4.06 -5.75
C SER A 76 8.59 -4.60 -4.31
N SER A 77 7.54 -4.31 -3.54
CA SER A 77 7.41 -4.71 -2.13
C SER A 77 6.66 -6.03 -1.92
N GLY A 78 6.09 -6.61 -2.99
CA GLY A 78 5.23 -7.80 -2.90
C GLY A 78 5.91 -9.01 -2.25
N GLU A 79 7.20 -9.24 -2.52
CA GLU A 79 7.96 -10.35 -1.92
C GLU A 79 8.15 -10.17 -0.41
N LEU A 80 8.51 -8.96 0.03
CA LEU A 80 8.67 -8.65 1.45
C LEU A 80 7.34 -8.80 2.21
N PHE A 81 6.24 -8.30 1.63
CA PHE A 81 4.93 -8.47 2.23
C PHE A 81 4.56 -9.96 2.31
N ARG A 82 4.86 -10.75 1.27
CA ARG A 82 4.63 -12.19 1.27
C ARG A 82 5.45 -12.92 2.34
N GLU A 83 6.72 -12.55 2.50
CA GLU A 83 7.61 -13.14 3.51
C GLU A 83 7.05 -12.95 4.92
N VAL A 84 6.51 -11.77 5.21
CA VAL A 84 6.08 -11.39 6.57
C VAL A 84 4.64 -11.81 6.87
N GLU A 85 3.73 -11.69 5.89
CA GLU A 85 2.27 -11.83 6.08
C GLU A 85 1.64 -12.91 5.18
N GLY A 86 2.44 -13.70 4.46
CA GLY A 86 1.95 -14.76 3.59
C GLY A 86 1.23 -14.24 2.35
N THR A 87 0.31 -15.02 1.78
CA THR A 87 -0.40 -14.58 0.56
C THR A 87 -1.29 -13.36 0.80
N ALA A 88 -1.74 -13.16 2.04
CA ALA A 88 -2.44 -11.95 2.46
C ALA A 88 -1.57 -10.70 2.33
N GLY A 89 -0.28 -10.80 2.65
CA GLY A 89 0.68 -9.72 2.44
C GLY A 89 0.84 -9.38 0.97
N GLU A 90 1.06 -10.39 0.12
CA GLU A 90 1.16 -10.17 -1.32
C GLU A 90 -0.11 -9.51 -1.88
N ALA A 91 -1.29 -9.97 -1.44
CA ALA A 91 -2.55 -9.35 -1.80
C ALA A 91 -2.62 -7.89 -1.34
N ALA A 92 -2.16 -7.57 -0.12
CA ALA A 92 -2.13 -6.20 0.37
C ALA A 92 -1.20 -5.30 -0.46
N ALA A 93 -0.01 -5.78 -0.85
CA ALA A 93 0.89 -5.02 -1.73
C ALA A 93 0.26 -4.73 -3.10
N LEU A 94 -0.40 -5.74 -3.70
CA LEU A 94 -1.14 -5.57 -4.96
C LEU A 94 -2.28 -4.55 -4.84
N LEU A 95 -2.99 -4.53 -3.71
CA LEU A 95 -4.08 -3.59 -3.47
C LEU A 95 -3.57 -2.16 -3.26
N LEU A 96 -2.47 -1.99 -2.54
CA LEU A 96 -1.82 -0.67 -2.40
C LEU A 96 -1.36 -0.13 -3.75
N GLY A 97 -0.77 -0.98 -4.60
CA GLY A 97 -0.41 -0.60 -5.96
C GLY A 97 -1.65 -0.28 -6.81
N ALA A 98 -2.74 -1.03 -6.67
CA ALA A 98 -3.99 -0.73 -7.35
C ALA A 98 -4.57 0.64 -6.90
N GLU A 99 -4.56 0.94 -5.61
CA GLU A 99 -5.00 2.24 -5.07
C GLU A 99 -4.16 3.39 -5.63
N ALA A 100 -2.84 3.23 -5.67
CA ALA A 100 -1.93 4.20 -6.28
C ALA A 100 -2.26 4.47 -7.75
N ARG A 101 -2.49 3.42 -8.54
CA ARG A 101 -2.85 3.54 -9.97
C ARG A 101 -4.21 4.20 -10.20
N LEU A 102 -5.19 3.94 -9.33
CA LEU A 102 -6.48 4.64 -9.37
C LEU A 102 -6.33 6.14 -9.08
N ALA A 103 -5.33 6.54 -8.29
CA ALA A 103 -5.05 7.94 -8.03
C ALA A 103 -4.40 8.65 -9.24
N ILE A 104 -3.69 7.91 -10.12
CA ILE A 104 -3.21 8.42 -11.41
C ILE A 104 -4.42 8.71 -12.33
N GLY A 105 -5.34 7.75 -12.39
CA GLY A 105 -6.68 7.95 -12.94
C GLY A 105 -6.81 7.85 -14.46
N ASP A 106 -5.74 7.59 -15.21
CA ASP A 106 -5.85 7.32 -16.65
C ASP A 106 -6.41 5.90 -16.94
N ALA A 107 -6.85 5.68 -18.18
CA ALA A 107 -7.52 4.44 -18.55
C ALA A 107 -6.61 3.20 -18.49
N GLU A 108 -5.31 3.36 -18.74
CA GLU A 108 -4.34 2.27 -18.70
C GLU A 108 -4.09 1.85 -17.25
N GLU A 109 -3.85 2.82 -16.37
CA GLU A 109 -3.60 2.59 -14.95
C GLU A 109 -4.84 2.08 -14.22
N ASN A 110 -6.03 2.54 -14.59
CA ASN A 110 -7.29 1.97 -14.08
C ASN A 110 -7.44 0.49 -14.49
N GLY A 111 -7.07 0.14 -15.73
CA GLY A 111 -7.07 -1.25 -16.20
C GLY A 111 -6.06 -2.11 -15.45
N SER A 112 -4.86 -1.58 -15.22
CA SER A 112 -3.81 -2.20 -14.42
C SER A 112 -4.23 -2.40 -12.96
N ALA A 113 -4.88 -1.40 -12.35
CA ALA A 113 -5.46 -1.49 -11.01
C ALA A 113 -6.51 -2.60 -10.91
N ALA A 114 -7.40 -2.71 -11.90
CA ALA A 114 -8.40 -3.78 -11.94
C ALA A 114 -7.76 -5.18 -12.05
N ALA A 115 -6.70 -5.32 -12.85
CA ALA A 115 -5.93 -6.57 -12.96
C ALA A 115 -5.23 -6.93 -11.64
N ALA A 116 -4.58 -5.96 -10.98
CA ALA A 116 -3.94 -6.14 -9.68
C ALA A 116 -4.95 -6.57 -8.60
N ALA A 117 -6.10 -5.90 -8.52
CA ALA A 117 -7.18 -6.24 -7.58
C ALA A 117 -7.73 -7.65 -7.85
N LYS A 118 -7.88 -8.05 -9.12
CA LYS A 118 -8.31 -9.42 -9.50
C LYS A 118 -7.31 -10.47 -9.03
N ARG A 119 -6.00 -10.20 -9.18
CA ARG A 119 -4.95 -11.10 -8.68
C ARG A 119 -4.97 -11.20 -7.15
N ALA A 120 -5.13 -10.08 -6.45
CA ALA A 120 -5.24 -10.06 -4.99
C ALA A 120 -6.42 -10.92 -4.50
N ILE A 121 -7.58 -10.83 -5.14
CA ILE A 121 -8.75 -11.68 -4.81
C ILE A 121 -8.44 -13.16 -5.03
N GLY A 122 -7.83 -13.52 -6.16
CA GLY A 122 -7.46 -14.92 -6.44
C GLY A 122 -6.45 -15.51 -5.44
N LEU A 123 -5.61 -14.68 -4.82
CA LEU A 123 -4.74 -15.10 -3.71
C LEU A 123 -5.54 -15.34 -2.42
N LEU A 124 -6.43 -14.40 -2.05
CA LEU A 124 -7.25 -14.48 -0.85
C LEU A 124 -8.34 -15.56 -0.91
N GLU A 125 -8.81 -15.93 -2.10
CA GLU A 125 -9.75 -17.04 -2.30
C GLU A 125 -9.11 -18.40 -2.00
N LYS A 126 -7.82 -18.57 -2.32
CA LYS A 126 -7.09 -19.83 -2.08
C LYS A 126 -6.84 -20.10 -0.60
N GLU A 127 -6.78 -19.06 0.23
CA GLU A 127 -6.56 -19.20 1.69
C GLU A 127 -7.84 -19.23 2.54
N GLY A 128 -9.01 -18.92 1.97
CA GLY A 128 -10.29 -18.97 2.70
C GLY A 128 -10.48 -17.84 3.74
N THR A 129 -9.67 -16.78 3.71
CA THR A 129 -9.72 -15.65 4.66
C THR A 129 -10.77 -14.61 4.26
N LYS A 130 -12.03 -14.85 4.66
CA LYS A 130 -13.19 -13.98 4.35
C LYS A 130 -13.05 -12.51 4.77
N ILE A 131 -12.27 -12.19 5.81
CA ILE A 131 -12.12 -10.81 6.31
C ILE A 131 -11.25 -9.96 5.36
N GLN A 132 -10.19 -10.54 4.79
CA GLN A 132 -9.31 -9.84 3.84
C GLN A 132 -9.98 -9.67 2.46
N GLN A 133 -10.94 -10.54 2.13
CA GLN A 133 -11.73 -10.45 0.89
C GLN A 133 -12.58 -9.18 0.80
N ALA A 134 -13.02 -8.59 1.92
CA ALA A 134 -13.86 -7.39 1.90
C ALA A 134 -13.10 -6.16 1.37
N SER A 135 -11.88 -5.95 1.86
CA SER A 135 -11.01 -4.85 1.41
C SER A 135 -10.63 -5.00 -0.07
N ALA A 136 -10.27 -6.22 -0.48
CA ALA A 136 -9.89 -6.51 -1.87
C ALA A 136 -11.07 -6.33 -2.85
N ASN A 137 -12.27 -6.73 -2.45
CA ASN A 137 -13.47 -6.55 -3.27
C ASN A 137 -13.88 -5.07 -3.38
N GLN A 138 -13.68 -4.27 -2.33
CA GLN A 138 -13.94 -2.83 -2.37
C GLN A 138 -13.00 -2.12 -3.36
N THR A 139 -11.69 -2.41 -3.31
CA THR A 139 -10.72 -1.86 -4.27
C THR A 139 -11.02 -2.30 -5.70
N ARG A 140 -11.41 -3.57 -5.91
CA ARG A 140 -11.85 -4.04 -7.25
C ARG A 140 -13.08 -3.29 -7.75
N ALA A 141 -14.09 -3.12 -6.89
CA ALA A 141 -15.32 -2.43 -7.27
C ALA A 141 -15.04 -0.98 -7.70
N SER A 142 -14.21 -0.26 -6.94
CA SER A 142 -13.79 1.10 -7.30
C SER A 142 -13.02 1.15 -8.62
N ALA A 143 -12.12 0.19 -8.86
CA ALA A 143 -11.37 0.11 -10.12
C ALA A 143 -12.26 -0.17 -11.34
N CYS A 144 -13.22 -1.09 -11.22
CA CYS A 144 -14.15 -1.40 -12.30
C CYS A 144 -15.08 -0.23 -12.63
N VAL A 145 -15.56 0.49 -11.60
CA VAL A 145 -16.41 1.69 -11.81
C VAL A 145 -15.63 2.79 -12.51
N ALA A 146 -14.37 3.03 -12.12
CA ALA A 146 -13.49 3.97 -12.79
C ALA A 146 -13.32 3.59 -14.27
N CYS A 147 -12.91 2.35 -14.58
CA CYS A 147 -12.77 1.87 -15.97
C CYS A 147 -14.04 2.05 -16.80
N GLY A 148 -15.21 1.67 -16.25
CA GLY A 148 -16.49 1.78 -16.97
C GLY A 148 -16.87 3.23 -17.27
N SER A 149 -16.64 4.14 -16.32
CA SER A 149 -16.91 5.58 -16.50
C SER A 149 -16.03 6.20 -17.58
N PHE A 150 -14.77 5.77 -17.69
CA PHE A 150 -13.85 6.22 -18.74
C PHE A 150 -14.20 5.68 -20.13
N GLU A 151 -14.58 4.40 -20.24
CA GLU A 151 -15.01 3.83 -21.53
C GLU A 151 -16.28 4.50 -22.06
N GLU A 152 -17.23 4.84 -21.19
CA GLU A 152 -18.44 5.59 -21.54
C GLU A 152 -18.10 7.02 -21.98
N GLY A 153 -17.22 7.72 -21.24
CA GLY A 153 -16.73 9.05 -21.61
C GLY A 153 -16.03 9.08 -22.97
N ARG A 154 -15.28 8.03 -23.32
CA ARG A 154 -14.59 7.91 -24.62
C ARG A 154 -15.51 7.62 -25.80
N LYS A 155 -16.67 7.02 -25.58
CA LYS A 155 -17.69 6.79 -26.61
C LYS A 155 -18.58 8.02 -26.86
N ALA A 156 -18.58 8.97 -25.92
CA ALA A 156 -19.39 10.18 -25.96
C ALA A 156 -18.68 11.41 -26.55
N ALA A 157 -17.39 11.32 -26.86
CA ALA A 157 -16.56 12.35 -27.50
C ALA A 157 -16.33 12.06 -28.99
#